data_AF-A0AAQ2G6N1-F1
#
_entry.id   AF-A0AAQ2G6N1-F1
#
_cell.length_a   1.000
_cell.length_b   1.000
_cell.length_c   1.000
_cell.angle_alpha   90.00
_cell.angle_beta   90.00
_cell.angle_gamma   90.00
#
_symmetry.space_group_name_H-M   'P 1'
#
loop_
_entity.id
_entity.type
_entity.pdbx_description
1 polymer ?
#
loop_
_entity_poly.entity_id
_entity_poly.type
_entity_poly.pdbx_seq_one_letter_code
_entity_poly.pdbx_strand_id
1 'polypeptide(L)'
;MSTDPNLTDAPREAAPGTALSRFHAVIPAGGVGTRLWPLSRAAAPKFLHDLTGSGQTLIRATWDRLAPLAAGMLVVTGGAHREAVCMQ
;
A
#
# COMPACT_ATOMS: atom_id res chain seq x y z
N MET A 1 -36.26 4.21 20.37
CA MET A 1 -35.52 3.17 19.64
C MET A 1 -35.41 3.62 18.20
N SER A 2 -34.48 4.54 17.93
CA SER A 2 -34.21 5.04 16.57
C SER A 2 -32.88 4.42 16.16
N THR A 3 -32.94 3.44 15.26
CA THR A 3 -31.75 2.89 14.61
C THR A 3 -31.24 3.94 13.66
N ASP A 4 -30.11 4.55 14.01
CA ASP A 4 -29.42 5.53 13.18
C ASP A 4 -28.98 4.84 11.87
N PRO A 5 -29.43 5.28 10.68
CA PRO A 5 -29.27 4.57 9.42
C PRO A 5 -27.85 4.65 8.81
N ASN A 6 -26.84 5.09 9.56
CA ASN A 6 -25.47 5.23 9.07
C ASN A 6 -24.69 3.90 9.00
N LEU A 7 -25.41 2.77 9.01
CA LEU A 7 -24.86 1.43 8.84
C LEU A 7 -24.75 1.08 7.34
N THR A 8 -23.91 1.79 6.59
CA THR A 8 -23.41 1.30 5.30
C THR A 8 -22.05 1.95 5.02
N ASP A 9 -20.99 1.23 5.36
CA ASP A 9 -19.62 1.54 4.92
C ASP A 9 -19.48 1.10 3.45
N ALA A 10 -20.18 1.80 2.55
CA ALA A 10 -19.96 1.69 1.12
C ALA A 10 -18.61 2.36 0.80
N PRO A 11 -17.82 1.83 -0.15
CA PRO A 11 -16.61 2.52 -0.59
C PRO A 11 -17.02 3.89 -1.10
N ARG A 12 -16.63 4.94 -0.36
CA ARG A 12 -16.96 6.32 -0.68
C ARG A 12 -16.31 6.67 -2.01
N GLU A 13 -17.07 6.60 -3.09
CA GLU A 13 -16.66 7.07 -4.41
C GLU A 13 -16.15 8.50 -4.27
N ALA A 14 -14.91 8.75 -4.72
CA ALA A 14 -14.28 10.04 -4.58
C ALA A 14 -15.13 11.08 -5.32
N ALA A 15 -15.75 12.00 -4.58
CA ALA A 15 -16.62 13.02 -5.13
C ALA A 15 -15.93 13.73 -6.33
N PRO A 16 -16.59 13.82 -7.50
CA PRO A 16 -16.03 14.48 -8.66
C PRO A 16 -15.77 15.96 -8.32
N GLY A 17 -14.52 16.40 -8.50
CA GLY A 17 -14.07 17.77 -8.21
C GLY A 17 -13.05 17.93 -7.08
N THR A 18 -12.63 16.84 -6.41
CA THR A 18 -11.49 16.92 -5.50
C THR A 18 -10.18 17.15 -6.26
N ALA A 19 -9.25 17.91 -5.70
CA ALA A 19 -7.95 18.23 -6.30
C ALA A 19 -7.13 16.98 -6.71
N LEU A 20 -7.47 15.81 -6.13
CA LEU A 20 -6.80 14.53 -6.36
C LEU A 20 -7.56 13.62 -7.36
N SER A 21 -8.61 14.11 -8.02
CA SER A 21 -9.38 13.34 -9.01
C SER A 21 -8.55 12.77 -10.17
N ARG A 22 -7.33 13.28 -10.40
CA ARG A 22 -6.37 12.77 -11.39
C ARG A 22 -5.06 12.26 -10.77
N PHE A 23 -4.99 12.15 -9.45
CA PHE A 23 -3.78 11.75 -8.75
C PHE A 23 -3.45 10.28 -9.03
N HIS A 24 -2.26 10.02 -9.58
CA HIS A 24 -1.76 8.67 -9.79
C HIS A 24 -0.58 8.43 -8.84
N ALA A 25 -0.66 7.37 -8.06
CA ALA A 25 0.38 7.01 -7.10
C ALA A 25 1.37 6.02 -7.72
N VAL A 26 2.66 6.26 -7.50
CA VAL A 26 3.73 5.31 -7.83
C VAL A 26 4.42 4.90 -6.55
N ILE A 27 4.46 3.59 -6.28
CA ILE A 27 5.14 3.01 -5.12
C ILE A 27 6.45 2.37 -5.59
N PRO A 28 7.61 3.01 -5.37
CA PRO A 28 8.91 2.38 -5.62
C PRO A 28 9.22 1.35 -4.53
N ALA A 29 9.17 0.07 -4.88
CA ALA A 29 9.47 -1.07 -4.02
C ALA A 29 10.79 -1.73 -4.46
N GLY A 30 11.90 -1.05 -4.16
CA GLY A 30 13.24 -1.51 -4.51
C GLY A 30 14.25 -1.28 -3.38
N GLY A 31 15.52 -1.57 -3.69
CA GLY A 31 16.64 -1.43 -2.77
C GLY A 31 17.14 -2.76 -2.22
N VAL A 32 18.45 -2.83 -1.98
CA VAL A 32 19.18 -4.05 -1.57
C VAL A 32 18.95 -4.46 -0.11
N GLY A 33 18.31 -3.60 0.70
CA GLY A 33 17.97 -3.94 2.09
C GLY A 33 19.15 -3.92 3.08
N THR A 34 20.28 -3.27 2.76
CA THR A 34 21.52 -3.38 3.55
C THR A 34 21.50 -2.68 4.91
N ARG A 35 20.76 -1.58 5.05
CA ARG A 35 20.69 -0.80 6.30
C ARG A 35 19.92 -1.49 7.42
N LEU A 36 19.10 -2.48 7.08
CA LEU A 36 18.24 -3.22 8.03
C LEU A 36 18.68 -4.67 8.15
N TRP A 37 19.93 -4.98 7.81
CA TRP A 37 20.49 -6.30 8.06
C TRP A 37 20.52 -6.57 9.58
N PRO A 38 20.18 -7.77 10.07
CA PRO A 38 19.88 -9.00 9.32
C PRO A 38 18.40 -9.18 8.93
N LEU A 39 17.53 -8.24 9.30
CA LEU A 39 16.07 -8.32 9.09
C LEU A 39 15.69 -8.25 7.61
N SER A 40 16.32 -7.35 6.85
CA SER A 40 16.14 -7.25 5.40
C SER A 40 17.30 -7.90 4.67
N ARG A 41 17.00 -8.72 3.67
CA ARG A 41 17.98 -9.37 2.79
C ARG A 41 17.56 -9.21 1.34
N ALA A 42 18.47 -9.48 0.40
CA ALA A 42 18.17 -9.42 -1.02
C ALA A 42 16.95 -10.30 -1.39
N ALA A 43 16.83 -11.51 -0.84
CA ALA A 43 15.70 -12.41 -1.11
C ALA A 43 14.39 -12.01 -0.40
N ALA A 44 14.46 -11.24 0.68
CA ALA A 44 13.32 -10.80 1.48
C ALA A 44 13.51 -9.33 1.89
N PRO A 45 13.29 -8.39 0.96
CA PRO A 45 13.51 -6.97 1.17
C PRO A 45 12.50 -6.36 2.14
N LYS A 46 12.90 -5.28 2.83
CA LYS A 46 12.11 -4.60 3.88
C LYS A 46 10.65 -4.33 3.53
N PHE A 47 10.34 -4.05 2.26
CA PHE A 47 8.98 -3.66 1.87
C PHE A 47 7.99 -4.84 1.97
N LEU A 48 8.49 -6.07 2.04
CA LEU A 48 7.71 -7.29 2.26
C LEU A 48 7.62 -7.70 3.74
N HIS A 49 8.14 -6.89 4.67
CA HIS A 49 8.12 -7.18 6.10
C HIS A 49 7.20 -6.22 6.84
N ASP A 50 6.59 -6.72 7.92
CA ASP A 50 6.04 -5.86 8.96
C ASP A 50 7.16 -5.46 9.92
N LEU A 51 7.70 -4.27 9.71
CA LEU A 51 8.74 -3.71 10.57
C LEU A 51 8.17 -2.80 11.67
N THR A 52 6.85 -2.60 11.66
CA THR A 52 6.14 -1.70 12.59
C THR A 52 5.39 -2.45 13.67
N GLY A 53 5.23 -3.77 13.54
CA GLY A 53 4.39 -4.59 14.42
C GLY A 53 2.89 -4.35 14.20
N SER A 54 2.51 -3.85 13.03
CA SER A 54 1.11 -3.52 12.70
C SER A 54 0.30 -4.71 12.18
N GLY A 55 0.96 -5.83 11.89
CA GLY A 55 0.38 -6.99 11.21
C GLY A 55 0.36 -6.86 9.68
N GLN A 56 0.90 -5.77 9.12
CA GLN A 56 0.93 -5.54 7.67
C GLN A 56 2.34 -5.30 7.16
N THR A 57 2.65 -5.78 5.96
CA THR A 57 3.90 -5.45 5.30
C THR A 57 3.96 -3.95 4.98
N LEU A 58 5.16 -3.38 4.94
CA LEU A 58 5.33 -1.95 4.63
C LEU A 58 4.70 -1.55 3.28
N ILE A 59 4.72 -2.44 2.29
CA ILE A 59 4.11 -2.17 0.98
C ILE A 59 2.58 -2.20 1.05
N ARG A 60 1.99 -3.16 1.76
CA ARG A 60 0.54 -3.22 2.02
C ARG A 60 0.07 -1.95 2.75
N ALA A 61 0.75 -1.59 3.83
CA ALA A 61 0.45 -0.38 4.59
C ALA A 61 0.63 0.90 3.76
N THR A 62 1.48 0.89 2.73
CA THR A 62 1.63 2.03 1.80
C THR A 62 0.51 2.08 0.79
N TRP A 63 0.12 0.93 0.23
CA TRP A 63 -1.03 0.80 -0.67
C TRP A 63 -2.32 1.29 0.01
N ASP A 64 -2.60 0.81 1.22
CA ASP A 64 -3.84 1.13 1.94
C ASP A 64 -3.95 2.63 2.26
N ARG A 65 -2.83 3.30 2.55
CA ARG A 65 -2.80 4.77 2.74
C ARG A 65 -3.07 5.56 1.45
N LEU A 66 -2.71 5.01 0.30
CA LEU A 66 -2.83 5.67 -1.00
C LEU A 66 -4.16 5.36 -1.71
N ALA A 67 -4.73 4.18 -1.47
CA ALA A 67 -5.98 3.73 -2.07
C ALA A 67 -7.14 4.74 -1.99
N PRO A 68 -7.41 5.44 -0.87
CA PRO A 68 -8.49 6.42 -0.82
C PRO A 68 -8.17 7.76 -1.53
N LEU A 69 -6.93 7.97 -1.97
CA LEU A 69 -6.45 9.22 -2.56
C LEU A 69 -6.21 9.12 -4.07
N ALA A 70 -5.79 7.95 -4.56
CA ALA A 70 -5.28 7.77 -5.90
C ALA A 70 -6.36 7.27 -6.87
N ALA A 71 -6.47 7.95 -8.02
CA ALA A 71 -7.27 7.52 -9.17
C ALA A 71 -6.65 6.30 -9.89
N GLY A 72 -5.35 6.07 -9.69
CA GLY A 72 -4.63 4.90 -10.21
C GLY A 72 -3.34 4.65 -9.44
N MET A 73 -2.88 3.39 -9.43
CA MET A 73 -1.72 2.99 -8.66
C MET A 73 -0.78 2.08 -9.46
N LEU A 74 0.52 2.35 -9.39
CA LEU A 74 1.58 1.56 -10.01
C LEU A 74 2.64 1.20 -8.96
N VAL A 75 3.02 -0.07 -8.90
CA VAL A 75 4.17 -0.50 -8.10
C VAL A 75 5.35 -0.79 -9.02
N VAL A 76 6.49 -0.18 -8.74
CA VAL A 76 7.74 -0.42 -9.48
C VAL A 76 8.67 -1.24 -8.59
N THR A 77 8.99 -2.47 -9.03
CA THR A 77 9.85 -3.39 -8.28
C THR A 77 10.75 -4.20 -9.21
N GLY A 78 11.79 -4.82 -8.65
CA GLY A 78 12.65 -5.75 -9.39
C GLY A 78 11.90 -7.05 -9.72
N GLY A 79 12.21 -7.65 -10.87
CA GLY A 79 11.50 -8.86 -11.34
C GLY A 79 11.47 -10.00 -10.32
N ALA A 80 12.56 -10.19 -9.58
CA ALA A 80 12.68 -11.21 -8.52
C ALA A 80 11.68 -11.04 -7.36
N HIS A 81 11.09 -9.85 -7.19
CA HIS A 81 10.12 -9.57 -6.11
C HIS A 81 8.70 -9.39 -6.62
N ARG A 82 8.48 -9.45 -7.94
CA ARG A 82 7.17 -9.18 -8.56
C ARG A 82 6.06 -10.04 -7.94
N GLU A 83 6.27 -11.35 -7.85
CA GLU A 83 5.26 -12.26 -7.33
C GLU A 83 4.93 -11.96 -5.87
N ALA A 84 5.95 -11.82 -5.02
CA ALA A 84 5.76 -11.52 -3.61
C ALA A 84 5.08 -10.17 -3.38
N VAL A 85 5.34 -9.17 -4.23
CA VAL A 85 4.65 -7.87 -4.23
C VAL A 85 3.20 -8.01 -4.67
N CYS A 86 2.90 -8.81 -5.69
CA CYS A 86 1.52 -9.04 -6.16
C CYS A 86 0.66 -9.82 -5.15
N MET A 87 1.27 -10.55 -4.20
CA MET A 87 0.56 -11.26 -3.13
C MET A 87 0.21 -10.38 -1.92
N GLN A 88 0.65 -9.11 -1.89
CA GLN A 88 0.34 -8.16 -0.82
C GLN A 88 -1.00 -7.48 -1.09
#